data_AF-A0A380ZBH7-F1
#
_entry.id   AF-A0A380ZBH7-F1
#
_cell.length_a   1.000
_cell.length_b   1.000
_cell.length_c   1.000
_cell.angle_alpha   90.00
_cell.angle_beta   90.00
_cell.angle_gamma   90.00
#
_symmetry.space_group_name_H-M   'P 1'
#
loop_
_entity.id
_entity.type
_entity.pdbx_description
1 polymer ?
#
loop_
_entity_poly.entity_id
_entity_poly.type
_entity_poly.pdbx_seq_one_letter_code
_entity_poly.pdbx_strand_id
1 'polypeptide(L)'
;MVGSLLPTNATEFEKRLADACDFHQDIDDSVLGISRSKLITRPPRFLPWLIEEYGLGELTPYVPNLYDLIDQGLAWQNIRGSLAAIEMGLEWLRITAHFMPAWTGRVWWNSFQLDFDQLPERKSLEAIEAITDLSKSLRSDFRRGVMGYDVQAVECNMSRLDDSMLEYESGVRLTAGGTLFSFGRTTEINHTLTREEGRLIGNWIDDGDEELSWDLIDYPWDMANFPWCSVKKHERAILMAEWFHGRTLYLVLRDSQDDVIGFRRCYAVQPVEQALDGVYNHSSGRFQPSPRGTALLVAARTDFHDVEDKQAAFVSILVHASPKQDIPLDIPLGKLWLEPDELSGGVEILKTPVTIPLRADVREQFKILLRF
;
A
#
# COMPACT_ATOMS: atom_id res chain seq x y z
N MET A 1 10.23 69.87 7.56
CA MET A 1 10.08 70.75 8.74
C MET A 1 8.71 71.39 8.65
N VAL A 2 7.83 71.03 9.57
CA VAL A 2 6.44 71.50 9.62
C VAL A 2 6.36 73.01 9.84
N GLY A 3 7.38 73.62 10.45
CA GLY A 3 7.51 75.06 10.60
C GLY A 3 7.51 75.84 9.28
N SER A 4 7.83 75.21 8.14
CA SER A 4 7.72 75.83 6.81
C SER A 4 6.32 75.79 6.20
N LEU A 5 5.40 75.03 6.80
CA LEU A 5 3.98 74.97 6.40
C LEU A 5 3.15 76.05 7.10
N LEU A 6 3.71 76.75 8.09
CA LEU A 6 3.04 77.84 8.78
C LEU A 6 2.91 79.09 7.88
N PRO A 7 1.88 79.91 8.09
CA PRO A 7 1.70 81.18 7.40
C PRO A 7 2.93 82.10 7.50
N THR A 8 3.11 83.01 6.54
CA THR A 8 4.29 83.91 6.45
C THR A 8 4.43 84.86 7.63
N ASN A 9 3.37 85.09 8.41
CA ASN A 9 3.37 85.90 9.63
C ASN A 9 3.75 85.13 10.91
N ALA A 10 4.10 83.84 10.82
CA ALA A 10 4.48 83.03 11.97
C ALA A 10 5.87 83.44 12.53
N THR A 11 5.95 83.54 13.85
CA THR A 11 7.16 83.87 14.59
C THR A 11 8.14 82.68 14.63
N GLU A 12 9.43 82.96 14.85
CA GLU A 12 10.44 81.90 14.94
C GLU A 12 10.17 80.89 16.07
N PHE A 13 9.58 81.34 17.18
CA PHE A 13 9.17 80.45 18.26
C PHE A 13 8.07 79.48 17.82
N GLU A 14 7.05 79.97 17.12
CA GLU A 14 5.95 79.14 16.61
C GLU A 14 6.43 78.11 15.59
N LYS A 15 7.38 78.48 14.71
CA LYS A 15 7.99 77.54 13.75
C LYS A 15 8.76 76.42 14.46
N ARG A 16 9.56 76.77 15.48
CA ARG A 16 10.33 75.79 16.26
C ARG A 16 9.45 74.91 17.13
N LEU A 17 8.37 75.46 17.69
CA LEU A 17 7.37 74.70 18.43
C LEU A 17 6.65 73.72 17.50
N ALA A 18 6.28 74.14 16.29
CA ALA A 18 5.67 73.27 15.29
C ALA A 18 6.60 72.14 14.84
N ASP A 19 7.89 72.41 14.65
CA ASP A 19 8.89 71.37 14.36
C ASP A 19 9.10 70.41 15.55
N ALA A 20 9.05 70.90 16.79
CA ALA A 20 9.17 70.06 18.00
C ALA A 20 7.90 69.22 18.28
N CYS A 21 6.74 69.69 17.84
CA CYS A 21 5.46 68.97 17.90
C CYS A 21 5.19 68.13 16.64
N ASP A 22 6.18 67.95 15.76
CA ASP A 22 6.07 67.12 14.56
C ASP A 22 6.14 65.62 14.91
N PHE A 23 5.06 65.11 15.51
CA PHE A 23 4.88 63.68 15.80
C PHE A 23 4.79 62.83 14.52
N HIS A 24 4.68 63.45 13.34
CA HIS A 24 4.61 62.72 12.08
C HIS A 24 5.88 61.92 11.85
N GLN A 25 7.06 62.47 12.18
CA GLN A 25 8.34 61.77 12.00
C GLN A 25 8.44 60.48 12.83
N ASP A 26 7.83 60.45 14.01
CA ASP A 26 7.84 59.26 14.89
C ASP A 26 6.85 58.18 14.42
N ILE A 27 5.85 58.55 13.62
CA ILE A 27 4.73 57.68 13.22
C ILE A 27 4.82 57.27 11.74
N ASP A 28 5.55 58.02 10.91
CA ASP A 28 5.61 57.82 9.45
C ASP A 28 6.07 56.42 9.07
N ASP A 29 7.11 55.92 9.74
CA ASP A 29 7.61 54.55 9.54
C ASP A 29 6.56 53.48 9.89
N SER A 30 5.75 53.73 10.92
CA SER A 30 4.66 52.84 11.31
C SER A 30 3.52 52.86 10.28
N VAL A 31 3.18 54.04 9.75
CA VAL A 31 2.15 54.22 8.70
C VAL A 31 2.58 53.54 7.40
N LEU A 32 3.83 53.75 6.98
CA LEU A 32 4.42 53.05 5.82
C LEU A 32 4.47 51.53 6.07
N GLY A 33 4.75 51.11 7.30
CA GLY A 33 4.76 49.71 7.73
C GLY A 33 3.41 49.01 7.58
N ILE A 34 2.29 49.71 7.81
CA ILE A 34 0.93 49.16 7.64
C ILE A 34 0.73 48.67 6.19
N SER A 35 1.12 49.48 5.20
CA SER A 35 0.95 49.11 3.79
C SER A 35 1.73 47.84 3.39
N ARG A 36 2.86 47.57 4.04
CA ARG A 36 3.75 46.43 3.77
C ARG A 36 3.49 45.21 4.67
N SER A 37 2.71 45.39 5.73
CA SER A 37 2.47 44.40 6.78
C SER A 37 1.92 43.07 6.25
N LYS A 38 1.11 43.09 5.20
CA LYS A 38 0.49 41.89 4.61
C LYS A 38 1.42 41.15 3.65
N LEU A 39 2.21 41.88 2.87
CA LEU A 39 2.94 41.33 1.72
C LEU A 39 4.40 41.04 2.02
N ILE A 40 5.06 41.84 2.86
CA ILE A 40 6.52 41.83 3.01
C ILE A 40 6.94 41.46 4.43
N THR A 41 6.45 42.19 5.44
CA THR A 41 6.99 42.08 6.81
C THR A 41 6.25 41.05 7.67
N ARG A 42 4.96 40.79 7.39
CA ARG A 42 4.08 39.81 8.06
C ARG A 42 4.42 39.57 9.54
N PRO A 43 4.08 40.51 10.43
CA PRO A 43 4.31 40.33 11.87
C PRO A 43 3.63 39.05 12.38
N PRO A 44 4.27 38.24 13.25
CA PRO A 44 3.71 36.96 13.72
C PRO A 44 2.29 37.06 14.30
N ARG A 45 2.00 38.17 14.99
CA ARG A 45 0.67 38.46 15.58
C ARG A 45 -0.44 38.66 14.56
N PHE A 46 -0.12 38.96 13.30
CA PHE A 46 -1.09 39.17 12.24
C PHE A 46 -1.40 37.88 11.47
N LEU A 47 -0.54 36.86 11.54
CA LEU A 47 -0.70 35.63 10.75
C LEU A 47 -2.06 34.95 10.95
N PRO A 48 -2.60 34.78 12.18
CA PRO A 48 -3.91 34.17 12.35
C PRO A 48 -5.03 34.95 11.65
N TRP A 49 -4.98 36.28 11.72
CA TRP A 49 -5.95 37.17 11.06
C TRP A 49 -5.81 37.16 9.55
N LEU A 50 -4.58 37.05 9.03
CA LEU A 50 -4.33 36.91 7.60
C LEU A 50 -4.85 35.57 7.07
N ILE A 51 -4.70 34.49 7.84
CA ILE A 51 -5.24 33.16 7.48
C ILE A 51 -6.76 33.20 7.42
N GLU A 52 -7.40 33.84 8.40
CA GLU A 52 -8.85 34.04 8.40
C GLU A 52 -9.30 34.90 7.22
N GLU A 53 -8.62 36.03 6.97
CA GLU A 53 -8.91 36.95 5.86
C GLU A 53 -8.82 36.23 4.51
N TYR A 54 -7.81 35.37 4.32
CA TYR A 54 -7.63 34.60 3.10
C TYR A 54 -8.44 33.29 3.05
N GLY A 55 -9.17 32.93 4.12
CA GLY A 55 -9.92 31.67 4.16
C GLY A 55 -9.05 30.41 4.09
N LEU A 56 -7.83 30.46 4.64
CA LEU A 56 -6.86 29.36 4.63
C LEU A 56 -6.96 28.45 5.86
N GLY A 57 -7.96 28.66 6.72
CA GLY A 57 -8.12 27.94 7.98
C GLY A 57 -8.19 26.42 7.81
N GLU A 58 -8.87 25.94 6.77
CA GLU A 58 -9.01 24.51 6.46
C GLU A 58 -7.67 23.84 6.11
N LEU A 59 -6.67 24.60 5.70
CA LEU A 59 -5.35 24.10 5.29
C LEU A 59 -4.33 24.01 6.45
N THR A 60 -4.63 24.63 7.59
CA THR A 60 -3.78 24.64 8.78
C THR A 60 -3.30 23.25 9.25
N PRO A 61 -4.12 22.17 9.15
CA PRO A 61 -3.66 20.82 9.54
C PRO A 61 -2.54 20.27 8.66
N TYR A 62 -2.44 20.71 7.40
CA TYR A 62 -1.47 20.18 6.42
C TYR A 62 -0.16 20.98 6.37
N VAL A 63 -0.23 22.29 6.64
CA VAL A 63 0.94 23.18 6.62
C VAL A 63 1.12 23.85 7.99
N PRO A 64 1.99 23.27 8.86
CA PRO A 64 2.13 23.76 10.24
C PRO A 64 2.72 25.17 10.36
N ASN A 65 3.58 25.58 9.42
CA ASN A 65 4.17 26.91 9.42
C ASN A 65 3.22 27.92 8.76
N LEU A 66 2.73 28.88 9.55
CA LEU A 66 1.76 29.87 9.09
C LEU A 66 2.29 30.80 7.99
N TYR A 67 3.60 31.03 7.94
CA TYR A 67 4.23 31.81 6.85
C TYR A 67 4.13 31.05 5.53
N ASP A 68 4.53 29.77 5.55
CA ASP A 68 4.48 28.89 4.38
C ASP A 68 3.03 28.66 3.94
N LEU A 69 2.10 28.56 4.90
CA LEU A 69 0.67 28.41 4.63
C LEU A 69 0.12 29.62 3.85
N ILE A 70 0.53 30.85 4.18
CA ILE A 70 0.08 32.04 3.44
C ILE A 70 0.62 32.01 2.01
N ASP A 71 1.91 31.71 1.82
CA ASP A 71 2.53 31.72 0.50
C ASP A 71 2.01 30.59 -0.40
N GLN A 72 1.99 29.36 0.12
CA GLN A 72 1.55 28.17 -0.62
C GLN A 72 0.03 28.09 -0.73
N GLY A 73 -0.69 28.45 0.33
CA GLY A 73 -2.15 28.42 0.35
C GLY A 73 -2.78 29.38 -0.66
N LEU A 74 -2.22 30.58 -0.84
CA LEU A 74 -2.65 31.51 -1.88
C LEU A 74 -2.37 30.97 -3.29
N ALA A 75 -1.19 30.38 -3.50
CA ALA A 75 -0.86 29.74 -4.77
C ALA A 75 -1.84 28.60 -5.08
N TRP A 76 -2.13 27.75 -4.09
CA TRP A 76 -3.10 26.66 -4.19
C TRP A 76 -4.52 27.15 -4.49
N GLN A 77 -4.99 28.22 -3.83
CA GLN A 77 -6.32 28.79 -4.08
C GLN A 77 -6.50 29.24 -5.54
N ASN A 78 -5.44 29.80 -6.15
CA ASN A 78 -5.49 30.25 -7.55
C ASN A 78 -5.63 29.08 -8.55
N ILE A 79 -5.19 27.88 -8.18
CA ILE A 79 -5.23 26.69 -9.03
C ILE A 79 -6.26 25.65 -8.57
N ARG A 80 -7.04 25.96 -7.53
CA ARG A 80 -8.04 25.04 -6.95
C ARG A 80 -9.02 24.55 -8.01
N GLY A 81 -9.34 23.26 -7.96
CA GLY A 81 -10.18 22.59 -8.96
C GLY A 81 -9.40 22.00 -10.14
N SER A 82 -8.08 22.12 -10.15
CA SER A 82 -7.19 21.49 -11.14
C SER A 82 -6.42 20.31 -10.55
N LEU A 83 -5.79 19.50 -11.41
CA LEU A 83 -4.90 18.40 -10.99
C LEU A 83 -3.69 18.93 -10.21
N ALA A 84 -3.15 20.08 -10.61
CA ALA A 84 -2.03 20.72 -9.93
C ALA A 84 -2.35 21.10 -8.47
N ALA A 85 -3.63 21.40 -8.16
CA ALA A 85 -4.04 21.63 -6.77
C ALA A 85 -4.00 20.35 -5.94
N ILE A 86 -4.37 19.20 -6.53
CA ILE A 86 -4.30 17.89 -5.87
C ILE A 86 -2.83 17.52 -5.65
N GLU A 87 -1.98 17.66 -6.66
CA GLU A 87 -0.54 17.40 -6.56
C GLU A 87 0.10 18.25 -5.45
N MET A 88 -0.12 19.57 -5.46
CA MET A 88 0.39 20.49 -4.43
C MET A 88 -0.14 20.13 -3.02
N GLY A 89 -1.40 19.73 -2.92
CA GLY A 89 -1.99 19.31 -1.64
C GLY A 89 -1.39 18.02 -1.10
N LEU A 90 -1.12 17.03 -1.97
CA LEU A 90 -0.48 15.77 -1.59
C LEU A 90 1.01 15.97 -1.24
N GLU A 91 1.69 16.93 -1.88
CA GLU A 91 3.07 17.30 -1.54
C GLU A 91 3.20 17.80 -0.10
N TRP A 92 2.20 18.50 0.45
CA TRP A 92 2.18 18.90 1.86
C TRP A 92 2.18 17.70 2.81
N LEU A 93 1.55 16.60 2.39
CA LEU A 93 1.57 15.32 3.08
C LEU A 93 2.81 14.48 2.75
N ARG A 94 3.69 14.96 1.86
CA ARG A 94 4.86 14.24 1.31
C ARG A 94 4.47 12.97 0.58
N ILE A 95 3.32 12.98 -0.08
CA ILE A 95 2.77 11.86 -0.84
C ILE A 95 2.74 12.27 -2.30
N THR A 96 3.12 11.33 -3.18
CA THR A 96 2.99 11.50 -4.63
C THR A 96 1.99 10.48 -5.15
N ALA A 97 1.13 10.92 -6.07
CA ALA A 97 0.14 10.08 -6.70
C ALA A 97 -0.10 10.50 -8.14
N HIS A 98 -0.41 9.51 -8.98
CA HIS A 98 -0.72 9.68 -10.38
C HIS A 98 -2.24 9.72 -10.55
N PHE A 99 -2.73 10.76 -11.22
CA PHE A 99 -4.15 10.87 -11.53
C PHE A 99 -4.54 9.91 -12.66
N MET A 100 -5.64 9.17 -12.43
CA MET A 100 -6.28 8.37 -13.48
C MET A 100 -7.78 8.67 -13.57
N PRO A 101 -8.26 9.14 -14.73
CA PRO A 101 -9.68 9.36 -14.94
C PRO A 101 -10.43 8.03 -15.05
N ALA A 102 -11.69 8.01 -14.62
CA ALA A 102 -12.58 6.92 -14.99
C ALA A 102 -12.82 6.89 -16.50
N TRP A 103 -13.11 5.70 -17.04
CA TRP A 103 -13.51 5.57 -18.42
C TRP A 103 -14.81 6.34 -18.71
N THR A 104 -14.84 7.06 -19.83
CA THR A 104 -15.96 7.93 -20.21
C THR A 104 -17.26 7.18 -20.51
N GLY A 105 -17.19 5.86 -20.76
CA GLY A 105 -18.37 5.00 -20.93
C GLY A 105 -19.09 4.64 -19.63
N ARG A 106 -18.51 4.93 -18.46
CA ARG A 106 -19.17 4.71 -17.17
C ARG A 106 -20.30 5.71 -16.95
N VAL A 107 -21.35 5.29 -16.24
CA VAL A 107 -22.40 6.20 -15.76
C VAL A 107 -21.80 7.27 -14.84
N TRP A 108 -20.88 6.86 -13.96
CA TRP A 108 -20.12 7.74 -13.07
C TRP A 108 -18.77 8.16 -13.68
N TRP A 109 -18.83 8.77 -14.87
CA TRP A 109 -17.68 9.17 -15.70
C TRP A 109 -16.83 10.29 -15.09
N ASN A 110 -17.40 11.10 -14.20
CA ASN A 110 -16.75 12.23 -13.53
C ASN A 110 -15.89 11.81 -12.34
N SER A 111 -15.80 10.50 -12.07
CA SER A 111 -14.95 9.94 -11.02
C SER A 111 -13.50 9.76 -11.46
N PHE A 112 -12.60 9.73 -10.49
CA PHE A 112 -11.19 9.48 -10.73
C PHE A 112 -10.57 8.65 -9.61
N GLN A 113 -9.42 8.05 -9.92
CA GLN A 113 -8.60 7.33 -8.96
C GLN A 113 -7.20 7.95 -8.86
N LEU A 114 -6.56 7.76 -7.72
CA LEU A 114 -5.19 8.18 -7.46
C LEU A 114 -4.32 6.94 -7.24
N ASP A 115 -3.27 6.80 -8.05
CA ASP A 115 -2.28 5.75 -7.93
C ASP A 115 -1.07 6.25 -7.16
N PHE A 116 -0.87 5.75 -5.94
CA PHE A 116 0.23 6.16 -5.08
C PHE A 116 1.52 5.42 -5.43
N ASP A 117 2.62 6.17 -5.46
CA ASP A 117 3.96 5.60 -5.68
C ASP A 117 4.45 4.78 -4.48
N GLN A 118 3.96 5.14 -3.29
CA GLN A 118 4.33 4.53 -2.03
C GLN A 118 3.08 4.28 -1.19
N LEU A 119 3.16 3.30 -0.31
CA LEU A 119 2.05 2.95 0.57
C LEU A 119 1.84 4.08 1.59
N PRO A 120 0.69 4.78 1.59
CA PRO A 120 0.42 5.82 2.56
C PRO A 120 0.25 5.25 3.97
N GLU A 121 0.60 6.03 5.00
CA GLU A 121 0.34 5.66 6.39
C GLU A 121 -1.16 5.61 6.68
N ARG A 122 -1.58 4.75 7.62
CA ARG A 122 -3.01 4.62 7.96
C ARG A 122 -3.61 5.93 8.46
N LYS A 123 -2.83 6.69 9.23
CA LYS A 123 -3.25 7.99 9.81
C LYS A 123 -3.40 9.09 8.76
N SER A 124 -2.71 8.97 7.62
CA SER A 124 -2.78 9.97 6.56
C SER A 124 -3.98 9.79 5.62
N LEU A 125 -4.70 8.67 5.67
CA LEU A 125 -5.78 8.38 4.71
C LEU A 125 -6.91 9.43 4.77
N GLU A 126 -7.34 9.82 5.97
CA GLU A 126 -8.35 10.88 6.14
C GLU A 126 -7.82 12.23 5.65
N ALA A 127 -6.54 12.52 5.91
CA ALA A 127 -5.89 13.74 5.45
C ALA A 127 -5.80 13.79 3.91
N ILE A 128 -5.48 12.67 3.26
CA ILE A 128 -5.44 12.52 1.80
C ILE A 128 -6.83 12.75 1.21
N GLU A 129 -7.86 12.12 1.79
CA GLU A 129 -9.24 12.28 1.34
C GLU A 129 -9.69 13.73 1.47
N ALA A 130 -9.47 14.35 2.63
CA ALA A 130 -9.87 15.72 2.88
C ALA A 130 -9.11 16.73 2.00
N ILE A 131 -7.79 16.61 1.84
CA ILE A 131 -7.06 17.54 0.96
C ILE A 131 -7.44 17.37 -0.51
N THR A 132 -7.70 16.14 -0.94
CA THR A 132 -8.16 15.85 -2.30
C THR A 132 -9.55 16.41 -2.53
N ASP A 133 -10.46 16.28 -1.56
CA ASP A 133 -11.82 16.85 -1.63
C ASP A 133 -11.80 18.39 -1.67
N LEU A 134 -10.92 19.01 -0.89
CA LEU A 134 -10.70 20.46 -0.94
C LEU A 134 -10.14 20.91 -2.29
N SER A 135 -9.26 20.11 -2.90
CA SER A 135 -8.50 20.47 -4.10
C SER A 135 -9.24 20.18 -5.41
N LYS A 136 -10.07 19.14 -5.46
CA LYS A 136 -10.76 18.71 -6.68
C LYS A 136 -11.84 19.70 -7.13
N SER A 137 -12.23 19.61 -8.40
CA SER A 137 -13.40 20.33 -8.89
C SER A 137 -14.67 19.78 -8.24
N LEU A 138 -15.66 20.64 -7.95
CA LEU A 138 -16.93 20.24 -7.34
C LEU A 138 -17.64 19.10 -8.10
N ARG A 139 -17.49 19.07 -9.43
CA ARG A 139 -18.11 18.05 -10.28
C ARG A 139 -17.37 16.72 -10.30
N SER A 140 -16.14 16.66 -9.78
CA SER A 140 -15.29 15.48 -9.88
C SER A 140 -15.31 14.73 -8.56
N ASP A 141 -15.36 13.41 -8.62
CA ASP A 141 -15.46 12.59 -7.40
C ASP A 141 -14.21 11.73 -7.23
N PHE A 142 -13.60 11.83 -6.05
CA PHE A 142 -12.49 10.96 -5.69
C PHE A 142 -13.07 9.59 -5.30
N ARG A 143 -12.96 8.63 -6.22
CA ARG A 143 -13.57 7.31 -6.06
C ARG A 143 -12.67 6.38 -5.26
N ARG A 144 -11.36 6.38 -5.57
CA ARG A 144 -10.46 5.34 -5.08
C ARG A 144 -8.99 5.76 -5.05
N GLY A 145 -8.29 5.32 -4.01
CA GLY A 145 -6.84 5.36 -3.88
C GLY A 145 -6.23 3.97 -4.05
N VAL A 146 -5.19 3.83 -4.86
CA VAL A 146 -4.62 2.53 -5.23
C VAL A 146 -3.11 2.51 -5.08
N MET A 147 -2.56 1.37 -4.64
CA MET A 147 -1.13 1.09 -4.72
C MET A 147 -0.93 -0.42 -4.81
N GLY A 148 -0.24 -0.90 -5.84
CA GLY A 148 0.13 -2.32 -6.00
C GLY A 148 -1.00 -3.33 -6.26
N TYR A 149 -2.25 -3.03 -5.87
CA TYR A 149 -3.41 -3.88 -6.16
C TYR A 149 -4.52 -3.10 -6.86
N ASP A 150 -4.44 -3.08 -8.20
CA ASP A 150 -5.50 -2.50 -9.02
C ASP A 150 -6.40 -3.54 -9.68
N VAL A 151 -7.49 -3.92 -9.01
CA VAL A 151 -8.57 -4.72 -9.63
C VAL A 151 -9.84 -3.89 -9.67
N GLN A 152 -10.26 -3.55 -10.88
CA GLN A 152 -11.42 -2.69 -11.13
C GLN A 152 -12.68 -3.50 -11.43
N ALA A 153 -13.82 -2.81 -11.46
CA ALA A 153 -15.07 -3.40 -11.92
C ALA A 153 -14.99 -3.72 -13.42
N VAL A 154 -15.66 -4.79 -13.85
CA VAL A 154 -15.75 -5.22 -15.24
C VAL A 154 -16.40 -4.12 -16.08
N GLU A 155 -15.68 -3.69 -17.10
CA GLU A 155 -16.22 -2.86 -18.17
C GLU A 155 -16.56 -3.77 -19.34
N CYS A 156 -17.86 -3.97 -19.60
CA CYS A 156 -18.33 -4.85 -20.65
C CYS A 156 -17.67 -4.53 -22.00
N ASN A 157 -17.07 -5.56 -22.64
CA ASN A 157 -16.28 -5.50 -23.88
C ASN A 157 -14.86 -4.91 -23.77
N MET A 158 -14.43 -4.43 -22.60
CA MET A 158 -13.12 -3.79 -22.41
C MET A 158 -12.24 -4.51 -21.38
N SER A 159 -12.86 -5.18 -20.39
CA SER A 159 -12.15 -5.91 -19.35
C SER A 159 -12.13 -7.42 -19.59
N ARG A 160 -11.07 -8.09 -19.14
CA ARG A 160 -11.05 -9.55 -19.00
C ARG A 160 -11.73 -9.92 -17.69
N LEU A 161 -12.64 -10.90 -17.72
CA LEU A 161 -13.37 -11.32 -16.53
C LEU A 161 -12.45 -11.83 -15.41
N ASP A 162 -11.32 -12.46 -15.77
CA ASP A 162 -10.37 -13.00 -14.79
C ASP A 162 -9.57 -11.91 -14.04
N ASP A 163 -9.47 -10.70 -14.61
CA ASP A 163 -8.69 -9.58 -14.07
C ASP A 163 -9.59 -8.47 -13.50
N SER A 164 -10.89 -8.73 -13.32
CA SER A 164 -11.87 -7.71 -12.95
C SER A 164 -12.99 -8.27 -12.08
N MET A 165 -13.64 -7.41 -11.31
CA MET A 165 -14.75 -7.77 -10.42
C MET A 165 -16.09 -7.42 -11.06
N LEU A 166 -17.12 -8.25 -10.93
CA LEU A 166 -18.38 -8.05 -11.67
C LEU A 166 -19.15 -6.78 -11.25
N GLU A 167 -19.29 -6.55 -9.94
CA GLU A 167 -20.12 -5.47 -9.39
C GLU A 167 -19.33 -4.49 -8.50
N TYR A 168 -18.15 -4.91 -8.05
CA TYR A 168 -17.36 -4.20 -7.06
C TYR A 168 -16.02 -3.80 -7.61
N GLU A 169 -15.28 -3.04 -6.82
CA GLU A 169 -13.90 -2.69 -7.07
C GLU A 169 -13.08 -3.17 -5.88
N SER A 170 -11.83 -3.53 -6.12
CA SER A 170 -10.95 -3.90 -5.02
C SER A 170 -10.71 -2.72 -4.09
N GLY A 171 -10.78 -2.97 -2.79
CA GLY A 171 -10.45 -2.01 -1.76
C GLY A 171 -11.47 -2.01 -0.62
N VAL A 172 -11.21 -1.17 0.37
CA VAL A 172 -12.04 -1.02 1.56
C VAL A 172 -12.24 0.46 1.87
N ARG A 173 -13.41 0.77 2.42
CA ARG A 173 -13.73 2.08 2.99
C ARG A 173 -13.40 2.07 4.47
N LEU A 174 -12.26 2.65 4.83
CA LEU A 174 -11.85 2.77 6.24
C LEU A 174 -12.16 4.14 6.85
N THR A 175 -12.23 5.18 6.02
CA THR A 175 -12.40 6.57 6.44
C THR A 175 -13.87 6.99 6.41
N ALA A 176 -14.20 8.05 7.15
CA ALA A 176 -15.56 8.59 7.19
C ALA A 176 -16.05 9.16 5.86
N GLY A 177 -15.15 9.64 4.98
CA GLY A 177 -15.54 10.15 3.66
C GLY A 177 -15.91 9.06 2.66
N GLY A 178 -15.62 7.79 2.96
CA GLY A 178 -16.09 6.66 2.18
C GLY A 178 -15.33 6.40 0.87
N THR A 179 -14.19 7.05 0.66
CA THR A 179 -13.25 6.71 -0.42
C THR A 179 -12.78 5.26 -0.28
N LEU A 180 -12.68 4.57 -1.41
CA LEU A 180 -12.20 3.20 -1.45
C LEU A 180 -10.65 3.18 -1.49
N PHE A 181 -9.99 2.49 -0.57
CA PHE A 181 -8.53 2.32 -0.59
C PHE A 181 -8.17 0.88 -0.91
N SER A 182 -7.34 0.67 -1.94
CA SER A 182 -6.92 -0.65 -2.39
C SER A 182 -5.41 -0.71 -2.44
N PHE A 183 -4.83 -1.23 -1.37
CA PHE A 183 -3.39 -1.37 -1.27
C PHE A 183 -2.98 -2.84 -1.36
N GLY A 184 -1.88 -3.08 -2.06
CA GLY A 184 -1.28 -4.38 -2.23
C GLY A 184 0.23 -4.30 -2.09
N ARG A 185 0.80 -5.23 -1.34
CA ARG A 185 2.25 -5.43 -1.25
C ARG A 185 2.56 -6.88 -1.60
N THR A 186 3.69 -7.07 -2.29
CA THR A 186 4.18 -8.41 -2.64
C THR A 186 5.47 -8.68 -1.88
N THR A 187 5.50 -9.78 -1.13
CA THR A 187 6.69 -10.31 -0.47
C THR A 187 7.12 -11.57 -1.21
N GLU A 188 8.34 -11.57 -1.72
CA GLU A 188 8.91 -12.69 -2.46
C GLU A 188 9.97 -13.38 -1.63
N ILE A 189 9.86 -14.70 -1.50
CA ILE A 189 10.78 -15.53 -0.70
C ILE A 189 11.34 -16.62 -1.60
N ASN A 190 12.66 -16.80 -1.57
CA ASN A 190 13.35 -17.92 -2.18
C ASN A 190 13.79 -18.87 -1.07
N HIS A 191 13.42 -20.15 -1.16
CA HIS A 191 13.85 -21.16 -0.20
C HIS A 191 14.30 -22.42 -0.90
N THR A 192 15.35 -23.04 -0.38
CA THR A 192 15.80 -24.36 -0.81
C THR A 192 15.47 -25.34 0.30
N LEU A 193 14.68 -26.34 -0.02
CA LEU A 193 14.20 -27.34 0.93
C LEU A 193 15.40 -28.08 1.50
N THR A 194 15.50 -28.08 2.83
CA THR A 194 16.56 -28.82 3.53
C THR A 194 16.18 -30.30 3.68
N ARG A 195 17.18 -31.17 3.85
CA ARG A 195 16.96 -32.61 4.09
C ARG A 195 16.07 -32.87 5.31
N GLU A 196 16.22 -32.07 6.36
CA GLU A 196 15.43 -32.21 7.59
C GLU A 196 13.96 -31.87 7.32
N GLU A 197 13.67 -30.72 6.70
CA GLU A 197 12.31 -30.32 6.31
C GLU A 197 11.67 -31.34 5.36
N GLY A 198 12.41 -31.81 4.35
CA GLY A 198 11.92 -32.81 3.40
C GLY A 198 11.57 -34.14 4.06
N ARG A 199 12.37 -34.60 5.04
CA ARG A 199 12.08 -35.83 5.79
C ARG A 199 10.88 -35.67 6.71
N LEU A 200 10.73 -34.50 7.33
CA LEU A 200 9.58 -34.19 8.19
C LEU A 200 8.25 -34.23 7.42
N ILE A 201 8.23 -33.76 6.17
CA ILE A 201 7.02 -33.81 5.34
C ILE A 201 6.82 -35.14 4.62
N GLY A 202 7.83 -36.02 4.59
CA GLY A 202 7.81 -37.29 3.85
C GLY A 202 7.96 -37.13 2.33
N ASN A 203 8.73 -36.13 1.88
CA ASN A 203 8.98 -35.85 0.45
C ASN A 203 10.48 -35.86 0.09
N TRP A 204 11.37 -36.21 1.02
CA TRP A 204 12.81 -36.19 0.73
C TRP A 204 13.26 -37.45 0.01
N ILE A 205 13.90 -37.25 -1.15
CA ILE A 205 14.58 -38.31 -1.89
C ILE A 205 16.08 -38.08 -1.72
N ASP A 206 16.83 -39.08 -1.28
CA ASP A 206 18.27 -38.93 -1.01
C ASP A 206 19.10 -38.81 -2.30
N ASP A 207 20.11 -37.93 -2.27
CA ASP A 207 21.17 -37.85 -3.30
C ASP A 207 22.12 -39.04 -3.15
N GLY A 208 21.73 -40.21 -3.62
CA GLY A 208 22.67 -41.31 -3.86
C GLY A 208 23.34 -41.13 -5.23
N ASP A 209 24.65 -41.39 -5.31
CA ASP A 209 25.37 -41.55 -6.61
C ASP A 209 24.96 -42.84 -7.35
N GLU A 210 24.16 -43.70 -6.70
CA GLU A 210 23.63 -44.94 -7.25
C GLU A 210 22.18 -44.75 -7.75
N GLU A 211 21.80 -45.51 -8.78
CA GLU A 211 20.45 -45.50 -9.35
C GLU A 211 19.39 -45.63 -8.24
N LEU A 212 18.41 -44.73 -8.25
CA LEU A 212 17.27 -44.74 -7.33
C LEU A 212 16.56 -46.10 -7.40
N SER A 213 16.78 -46.94 -6.38
CA SER A 213 16.07 -48.21 -6.24
C SER A 213 14.62 -47.97 -5.89
N TRP A 214 13.72 -48.69 -6.57
CA TRP A 214 12.27 -48.69 -6.33
C TRP A 214 11.90 -48.88 -4.86
N ASP A 215 12.70 -49.63 -4.12
CA ASP A 215 12.44 -49.99 -2.73
C ASP A 215 12.62 -48.81 -1.75
N LEU A 216 13.25 -47.71 -2.20
CA LEU A 216 13.60 -46.55 -1.37
C LEU A 216 12.66 -45.36 -1.57
N ILE A 217 11.72 -45.44 -2.52
CA ILE A 217 10.83 -44.34 -2.89
C ILE A 217 9.43 -44.61 -2.34
N ASP A 218 9.07 -43.93 -1.26
CA ASP A 218 7.69 -43.88 -0.74
C ASP A 218 6.89 -42.81 -1.49
N TYR A 219 6.63 -43.08 -2.77
CA TYR A 219 5.86 -42.19 -3.67
C TYR A 219 4.57 -42.89 -4.11
N PRO A 220 3.44 -42.17 -4.25
CA PRO A 220 2.23 -42.71 -4.86
C PRO A 220 2.49 -43.07 -6.33
N TRP A 221 2.83 -44.34 -6.59
CA TRP A 221 3.23 -44.85 -7.92
C TRP A 221 2.13 -44.72 -8.98
N ASP A 222 0.88 -44.53 -8.55
CA ASP A 222 -0.27 -44.23 -9.40
C ASP A 222 -0.18 -42.85 -10.09
N MET A 223 0.69 -41.95 -9.61
CA MET A 223 0.90 -40.62 -10.20
C MET A 223 2.25 -40.44 -10.91
N ALA A 224 3.02 -41.52 -11.11
CA ALA A 224 4.33 -41.47 -11.76
C ALA A 224 4.21 -41.46 -13.30
N ASN A 225 4.23 -40.27 -13.93
CA ASN A 225 4.16 -40.10 -15.39
C ASN A 225 5.41 -39.42 -15.98
N PHE A 226 6.58 -40.04 -15.83
CA PHE A 226 7.85 -39.55 -16.38
C PHE A 226 8.63 -40.67 -17.10
N PRO A 227 9.48 -40.32 -18.09
CA PRO A 227 10.29 -41.29 -18.81
C PRO A 227 11.32 -41.94 -17.89
N TRP A 228 11.30 -43.28 -17.85
CA TRP A 228 12.19 -44.13 -17.06
C TRP A 228 13.61 -44.14 -17.65
N CYS A 229 14.44 -43.19 -17.23
CA CYS A 229 15.86 -43.12 -17.53
C CYS A 229 16.63 -43.01 -16.21
N SER A 230 17.93 -43.33 -16.18
CA SER A 230 18.76 -43.22 -14.96
C SER A 230 18.63 -41.84 -14.31
N VAL A 231 18.21 -41.83 -13.03
CA VAL A 231 17.70 -40.65 -12.34
C VAL A 231 18.83 -39.64 -12.09
N LYS A 232 18.82 -38.54 -12.84
CA LYS A 232 19.70 -37.39 -12.58
C LYS A 232 19.05 -36.46 -11.55
N LYS A 233 19.85 -35.55 -10.96
CA LYS A 233 19.40 -34.45 -10.06
C LYS A 233 18.12 -33.73 -10.54
N HIS A 234 17.95 -33.60 -11.86
CA HIS A 234 16.80 -32.95 -12.49
C HIS A 234 15.48 -33.71 -12.27
N GLU A 235 15.48 -35.04 -12.40
CA GLU A 235 14.27 -35.87 -12.28
C GLU A 235 13.83 -36.01 -10.81
N ARG A 236 14.79 -36.01 -9.86
CA ARG A 236 14.49 -35.94 -8.43
C ARG A 236 13.71 -34.66 -8.08
N ALA A 237 14.18 -33.51 -8.57
CA ALA A 237 13.53 -32.23 -8.32
C ALA A 237 12.11 -32.18 -8.90
N ILE A 238 11.87 -32.84 -10.04
CA ILE A 238 10.52 -32.98 -10.63
C ILE A 238 9.61 -33.78 -9.69
N LEU A 239 10.05 -34.96 -9.23
CA LEU A 239 9.27 -35.79 -8.30
C LEU A 239 8.91 -35.05 -7.01
N MET A 240 9.88 -34.36 -6.43
CA MET A 240 9.68 -33.60 -5.20
C MET A 240 8.74 -32.40 -5.41
N ALA A 241 8.74 -31.78 -6.60
CA ALA A 241 7.82 -30.70 -6.94
C ALA A 241 6.39 -31.22 -7.19
N GLU A 242 6.27 -32.30 -7.96
CA GLU A 242 4.99 -32.92 -8.33
C GLU A 242 4.24 -33.47 -7.10
N TRP A 243 4.95 -33.91 -6.07
CA TRP A 243 4.35 -34.36 -4.80
C TRP A 243 3.39 -33.33 -4.18
N PHE A 244 3.64 -32.03 -4.38
CA PHE A 244 2.79 -30.96 -3.88
C PHE A 244 1.56 -30.70 -4.76
N HIS A 245 1.50 -31.26 -5.97
CA HIS A 245 0.37 -31.09 -6.87
C HIS A 245 -0.92 -31.62 -6.24
N GLY A 246 -2.00 -30.83 -6.30
CA GLY A 246 -3.29 -31.17 -5.71
C GLY A 246 -3.37 -31.11 -4.18
N ARG A 247 -2.27 -30.84 -3.47
CA ARG A 247 -2.27 -30.73 -2.00
C ARG A 247 -2.61 -29.31 -1.55
N THR A 248 -3.34 -29.22 -0.44
CA THR A 248 -3.65 -27.93 0.17
C THR A 248 -2.53 -27.54 1.14
N LEU A 249 -1.95 -26.36 0.91
CA LEU A 249 -0.94 -25.76 1.77
C LEU A 249 -1.53 -24.51 2.45
N TYR A 250 -1.06 -24.24 3.65
CA TYR A 250 -1.43 -23.04 4.40
C TYR A 250 -0.20 -22.20 4.69
N LEU A 251 -0.27 -20.91 4.42
CA LEU A 251 0.70 -19.93 4.87
C LEU A 251 0.42 -19.61 6.34
N VAL A 252 1.43 -19.65 7.19
CA VAL A 252 1.36 -19.24 8.59
C VAL A 252 2.05 -17.89 8.74
N LEU A 253 1.38 -16.95 9.40
CA LEU A 253 1.98 -15.70 9.84
C LEU A 253 2.17 -15.75 11.36
N ARG A 254 3.36 -15.42 11.84
CA ARG A 254 3.67 -15.37 13.27
C ARG A 254 4.22 -14.02 13.69
N ASP A 255 4.00 -13.66 14.93
CA ASP A 255 4.53 -12.43 15.53
C ASP A 255 5.96 -12.60 16.07
N SER A 256 6.48 -11.56 16.71
CA SER A 256 7.83 -11.57 17.30
C SER A 256 8.01 -12.52 18.50
N GLN A 257 6.91 -12.92 19.14
CA GLN A 257 6.90 -13.86 20.26
C GLN A 257 6.74 -15.32 19.78
N ASP A 258 6.69 -15.51 18.46
CA ASP A 258 6.44 -16.79 17.78
C ASP A 258 4.98 -17.26 17.89
N ASP A 259 4.06 -16.39 18.30
CA ASP A 259 2.64 -16.69 18.36
C ASP A 259 2.00 -16.61 16.96
N VAL A 260 1.07 -17.52 16.68
CA VAL A 260 0.39 -17.58 15.38
C VAL A 260 -0.61 -16.43 15.28
N ILE A 261 -0.46 -15.60 14.25
CA ILE A 261 -1.39 -14.53 13.90
C ILE A 261 -2.62 -15.11 13.20
N GLY A 262 -2.39 -16.06 12.29
CA GLY A 262 -3.43 -16.82 11.58
C GLY A 262 -2.88 -17.57 10.38
N PHE A 263 -3.76 -18.30 9.71
CA PHE A 263 -3.43 -19.15 8.57
C PHE A 263 -4.16 -18.70 7.32
N ARG A 264 -3.47 -18.69 6.18
CA ARG A 264 -4.07 -18.38 4.88
C ARG A 264 -3.88 -19.54 3.91
N ARG A 265 -4.97 -20.02 3.31
CA ARG A 265 -4.87 -21.06 2.27
C ARG A 265 -4.11 -20.53 1.05
N CYS A 266 -3.13 -21.29 0.58
CA CYS A 266 -2.41 -21.00 -0.66
C CYS A 266 -3.34 -21.22 -1.85
N TYR A 267 -3.45 -20.23 -2.74
CA TYR A 267 -4.30 -20.32 -3.92
C TYR A 267 -3.57 -20.88 -5.15
N ALA A 268 -2.23 -20.78 -5.17
CA ALA A 268 -1.40 -21.42 -6.19
C ALA A 268 -0.36 -22.30 -5.52
N VAL A 269 -0.37 -23.58 -5.86
CA VAL A 269 0.64 -24.58 -5.47
C VAL A 269 0.90 -25.40 -6.73
N GLN A 270 1.91 -25.03 -7.50
CA GLN A 270 2.17 -25.63 -8.81
C GLN A 270 3.67 -25.86 -9.04
N PRO A 271 4.05 -27.03 -9.56
CA PRO A 271 5.40 -27.22 -10.09
C PRO A 271 5.59 -26.29 -11.30
N VAL A 272 6.73 -25.63 -11.36
CA VAL A 272 7.02 -24.59 -12.36
C VAL A 272 8.39 -24.80 -13.02
N GLU A 273 8.46 -24.37 -14.28
CA GLU A 273 9.69 -24.21 -15.04
C GLU A 273 9.88 -22.73 -15.44
N GLN A 274 11.12 -22.32 -15.66
CA GLN A 274 11.41 -20.95 -16.07
C GLN A 274 11.06 -20.76 -17.55
N ALA A 275 10.28 -19.73 -17.87
CA ALA A 275 9.84 -19.43 -19.22
C ALA A 275 9.80 -17.91 -19.46
N LEU A 276 10.11 -17.47 -20.68
CA LEU A 276 10.12 -16.03 -21.02
C LEU A 276 8.74 -15.36 -20.88
N ASP A 277 7.69 -16.09 -21.27
CA ASP A 277 6.29 -15.63 -21.19
C ASP A 277 5.49 -16.39 -20.12
N GLY A 278 6.17 -16.81 -19.05
CA GLY A 278 5.53 -17.51 -17.94
C GLY A 278 4.43 -16.67 -17.25
N VAL A 279 3.33 -17.34 -16.89
CA VAL A 279 2.18 -16.72 -16.19
C VAL A 279 2.55 -16.16 -14.81
N TYR A 280 3.46 -16.81 -14.10
CA TYR A 280 3.88 -16.37 -12.78
C TYR A 280 5.16 -15.55 -12.84
N ASN A 281 5.22 -14.50 -12.04
CA ASN A 281 6.43 -13.72 -11.80
C ASN A 281 6.93 -13.95 -10.36
N HIS A 282 8.24 -14.12 -10.24
CA HIS A 282 8.93 -14.16 -8.96
C HIS A 282 10.34 -13.62 -9.15
N SER A 283 10.73 -12.66 -8.31
CA SER A 283 11.96 -11.89 -8.46
C SER A 283 12.03 -11.27 -9.87
N SER A 284 13.14 -11.45 -10.57
CA SER A 284 13.30 -11.05 -11.98
C SER A 284 12.89 -12.12 -13.00
N GLY A 285 12.43 -13.29 -12.53
CA GLY A 285 12.13 -14.45 -13.37
C GLY A 285 10.63 -14.60 -13.67
N ARG A 286 10.33 -15.23 -14.81
CA ARG A 286 8.99 -15.67 -15.17
C ARG A 286 8.94 -17.20 -15.22
N PHE A 287 7.81 -17.74 -14.79
CA PHE A 287 7.63 -19.16 -14.54
C PHE A 287 6.28 -19.63 -15.10
N GLN A 288 6.29 -20.82 -15.71
CA GLN A 288 5.10 -21.46 -16.26
C GLN A 288 4.81 -22.74 -15.46
N PRO A 289 3.54 -23.00 -15.09
CA PRO A 289 3.16 -24.30 -14.53
C PRO A 289 3.46 -25.43 -15.51
N SER A 290 4.20 -26.44 -15.05
CA SER A 290 4.62 -27.59 -15.83
C SER A 290 4.74 -28.80 -14.91
N PRO A 291 4.14 -29.97 -15.25
CA PRO A 291 4.35 -31.22 -14.50
C PRO A 291 5.80 -31.69 -14.48
N ARG A 292 6.66 -31.12 -15.33
CA ARG A 292 8.10 -31.36 -15.38
C ARG A 292 8.91 -30.22 -14.76
N GLY A 293 8.23 -29.35 -14.00
CA GLY A 293 8.85 -28.26 -13.26
C GLY A 293 9.82 -28.79 -12.20
N THR A 294 10.95 -28.13 -12.05
CA THR A 294 11.98 -28.48 -11.05
C THR A 294 11.93 -27.62 -9.79
N ALA A 295 11.04 -26.63 -9.78
CA ALA A 295 10.78 -25.78 -8.63
C ALA A 295 9.28 -25.78 -8.36
N LEU A 296 8.90 -25.46 -7.12
CA LEU A 296 7.51 -25.29 -6.72
C LEU A 296 7.25 -23.81 -6.46
N LEU A 297 6.22 -23.25 -7.09
CA LEU A 297 5.72 -21.94 -6.75
C LEU A 297 4.51 -22.08 -5.82
N VAL A 298 4.63 -21.48 -4.64
CA VAL A 298 3.55 -21.36 -3.67
C VAL A 298 3.17 -19.90 -3.56
N ALA A 299 1.90 -19.57 -3.76
CA ALA A 299 1.38 -18.23 -3.58
C ALA A 299 0.15 -18.21 -2.67
N ALA A 300 0.17 -17.25 -1.75
CA ALA A 300 -0.92 -16.94 -0.85
C ALA A 300 -1.14 -15.42 -0.83
N ARG A 301 -2.37 -14.99 -0.59
CA ARG A 301 -2.71 -13.57 -0.52
C ARG A 301 -3.72 -13.34 0.58
N THR A 302 -3.44 -12.47 1.53
CA THR A 302 -4.41 -12.06 2.56
C THR A 302 -5.54 -11.26 1.92
N ASP A 303 -6.70 -11.24 2.55
CA ASP A 303 -7.76 -10.30 2.22
C ASP A 303 -7.70 -9.05 3.08
N PHE A 304 -8.47 -8.05 2.68
CA PHE A 304 -8.70 -6.89 3.53
C PHE A 304 -9.43 -7.32 4.80
N HIS A 305 -9.15 -6.65 5.92
CA HIS A 305 -9.66 -7.00 7.26
C HIS A 305 -9.29 -8.39 7.83
N ASP A 306 -8.49 -9.20 7.14
CA ASP A 306 -8.01 -10.49 7.70
C ASP A 306 -7.18 -10.25 8.99
N VAL A 307 -6.38 -9.18 9.02
CA VAL A 307 -5.55 -8.80 10.17
C VAL A 307 -5.54 -7.29 10.35
N GLU A 308 -5.63 -6.83 11.60
CA GLU A 308 -5.57 -5.43 11.97
C GLU A 308 -4.43 -5.15 12.96
N ASP A 309 -3.56 -4.20 12.61
CA ASP A 309 -2.51 -3.62 13.46
C ASP A 309 -1.58 -4.64 14.15
N LYS A 310 -1.20 -5.72 13.45
CA LYS A 310 -0.20 -6.71 13.90
C LYS A 310 1.07 -6.64 13.05
N GLN A 311 2.19 -7.07 13.61
CA GLN A 311 3.46 -7.18 12.89
C GLN A 311 3.82 -8.65 12.69
N ALA A 312 3.92 -9.08 11.42
CA ALA A 312 4.45 -10.40 11.09
C ALA A 312 5.98 -10.36 11.16
N ALA A 313 6.53 -11.23 12.00
CA ALA A 313 7.97 -11.43 12.18
C ALA A 313 8.47 -12.71 11.49
N PHE A 314 7.61 -13.71 11.32
CA PHE A 314 7.94 -14.93 10.60
C PHE A 314 6.83 -15.34 9.65
N VAL A 315 7.24 -15.89 8.51
CA VAL A 315 6.37 -16.53 7.51
C VAL A 315 6.82 -17.96 7.36
N SER A 316 5.87 -18.88 7.35
CA SER A 316 6.12 -20.30 7.10
C SER A 316 4.98 -20.96 6.33
N ILE A 317 5.22 -22.20 5.89
CA ILE A 317 4.23 -23.01 5.18
C ILE A 317 3.92 -24.24 6.02
N LEU A 318 2.63 -24.52 6.19
CA LEU A 318 2.14 -25.70 6.86
C LEU A 318 1.63 -26.72 5.82
N VAL A 319 2.20 -27.92 5.86
CA VAL A 319 1.88 -29.06 5.01
C VAL A 319 1.09 -30.09 5.83
N HIS A 320 0.16 -30.83 5.21
CA HIS A 320 -0.67 -31.87 5.88
C HIS A 320 -1.65 -31.35 6.94
N ALA A 321 -1.90 -30.04 7.01
CA ALA A 321 -2.88 -29.49 7.91
C ALA A 321 -4.30 -29.63 7.38
N SER A 322 -5.26 -29.87 8.27
CA SER A 322 -6.68 -29.92 7.96
C SER A 322 -7.48 -29.01 8.90
N PRO A 323 -8.54 -28.35 8.40
CA PRO A 323 -9.48 -27.63 9.27
C PRO A 323 -10.08 -28.58 10.31
N LYS A 324 -10.20 -28.12 11.56
CA LYS A 324 -10.84 -28.90 12.63
C LYS A 324 -12.32 -29.10 12.32
N GLN A 325 -12.78 -30.34 12.36
CA GLN A 325 -14.19 -30.69 12.16
C GLN A 325 -15.02 -30.60 13.45
N ASP A 326 -14.36 -30.58 14.63
CA ASP A 326 -15.02 -30.75 15.94
C ASP A 326 -15.35 -29.42 16.67
N ILE A 327 -15.13 -28.25 16.06
CA ILE A 327 -15.46 -26.96 16.68
C ILE A 327 -16.97 -26.70 16.52
N PRO A 328 -17.70 -26.27 17.57
CA PRO A 328 -19.17 -26.06 17.51
C PRO A 328 -19.63 -24.89 16.62
N LEU A 329 -18.69 -24.17 16.00
CA LEU A 329 -18.96 -23.11 15.05
C LEU A 329 -18.67 -23.67 13.67
N ASP A 330 -19.70 -23.91 12.87
CA ASP A 330 -19.56 -24.27 11.46
C ASP A 330 -18.59 -23.29 10.78
N ILE A 331 -17.33 -23.69 10.57
CA ILE A 331 -16.37 -22.87 9.82
C ILE A 331 -17.02 -22.67 8.45
N PRO A 332 -17.30 -21.43 8.03
CA PRO A 332 -17.99 -21.18 6.78
C PRO A 332 -17.23 -21.86 5.63
N LEU A 333 -17.95 -22.66 4.84
CA LEU A 333 -17.38 -23.29 3.67
C LEU A 333 -16.77 -22.20 2.77
N GLY A 334 -15.46 -22.28 2.54
CA GLY A 334 -14.73 -21.29 1.75
C GLY A 334 -14.09 -20.15 2.54
N LYS A 335 -14.10 -20.18 3.89
CA LYS A 335 -13.29 -19.27 4.71
C LYS A 335 -11.81 -19.44 4.33
N LEU A 336 -11.20 -18.38 3.81
CA LEU A 336 -9.82 -18.42 3.31
C LEU A 336 -8.78 -18.13 4.39
N TRP A 337 -9.14 -17.27 5.35
CA TRP A 337 -8.36 -16.96 6.55
C TRP A 337 -8.86 -17.79 7.72
N LEU A 338 -7.99 -18.53 8.38
CA LEU A 338 -8.32 -19.36 9.53
C LEU A 338 -7.59 -18.84 10.76
N GLU A 339 -8.32 -18.81 11.88
CA GLU A 339 -7.78 -18.43 13.18
C GLU A 339 -6.89 -19.56 13.75
N PRO A 340 -5.99 -19.26 14.72
CA PRO A 340 -5.05 -20.24 15.27
C PRO A 340 -5.68 -21.52 15.82
N ASP A 341 -6.93 -21.44 16.29
CA ASP A 341 -7.69 -22.55 16.87
C ASP A 341 -8.45 -23.38 15.84
N GLU A 342 -8.67 -22.88 14.61
CA GLU A 342 -9.49 -23.50 13.56
C GLU A 342 -8.75 -24.57 12.74
N LEU A 343 -7.42 -24.65 12.84
CA LEU A 343 -6.59 -25.60 12.11
C LEU A 343 -6.01 -26.68 13.04
N SER A 344 -5.95 -27.93 12.57
CA SER A 344 -5.34 -29.04 13.29
C SER A 344 -4.25 -29.74 12.49
N GLY A 345 -3.21 -30.15 13.22
CA GLY A 345 -2.10 -30.90 12.66
C GLY A 345 -1.23 -30.07 11.72
N GLY A 346 -0.50 -30.78 10.88
CA GLY A 346 0.42 -30.22 9.91
C GLY A 346 1.86 -30.09 10.40
N VAL A 347 2.76 -30.03 9.43
CA VAL A 347 4.21 -29.91 9.60
C VAL A 347 4.63 -28.58 8.99
N GLU A 348 5.31 -27.76 9.80
CA GLU A 348 5.79 -26.44 9.40
C GLU A 348 7.15 -26.57 8.68
N ILE A 349 7.25 -25.95 7.51
CA ILE A 349 8.48 -25.82 6.73
C ILE A 349 8.76 -24.34 6.45
N LEU A 350 10.01 -24.01 6.13
CA LEU A 350 10.39 -22.68 5.62
C LEU A 350 10.06 -21.59 6.64
N LYS A 351 10.71 -21.57 7.81
CA LYS A 351 10.52 -20.48 8.78
C LYS A 351 11.44 -19.31 8.42
N THR A 352 10.93 -18.36 7.65
CA THR A 352 11.70 -17.20 7.17
C THR A 352 11.37 -15.96 8.01
N PRO A 353 12.37 -15.25 8.55
CA PRO A 353 12.16 -13.99 9.24
C PRO A 353 11.75 -12.89 8.24
N VAL A 354 10.71 -12.14 8.58
CA VAL A 354 10.20 -10.99 7.82
C VAL A 354 9.91 -9.84 8.78
N THR A 355 9.66 -8.65 8.24
CA THR A 355 9.25 -7.49 9.05
C THR A 355 8.15 -6.76 8.29
N ILE A 356 6.91 -7.23 8.46
CA ILE A 356 5.77 -6.75 7.69
C ILE A 356 4.68 -6.24 8.64
N PRO A 357 4.34 -4.94 8.62
CA PRO A 357 3.19 -4.43 9.34
C PRO A 357 1.91 -4.81 8.58
N LEU A 358 1.11 -5.70 9.15
CA LEU A 358 -0.17 -6.14 8.62
C LEU A 358 -1.24 -5.10 8.96
N ARG A 359 -2.00 -4.67 7.95
CA ARG A 359 -3.04 -3.65 8.08
C ARG A 359 -4.33 -4.12 7.42
N ALA A 360 -5.46 -3.60 7.90
CA ALA A 360 -6.77 -3.95 7.37
C ALA A 360 -6.99 -3.48 5.91
N ASP A 361 -6.34 -2.40 5.48
CA ASP A 361 -6.43 -1.83 4.12
C ASP A 361 -5.41 -2.39 3.13
N VAL A 362 -4.51 -3.27 3.56
CA VAL A 362 -3.44 -3.78 2.70
C VAL A 362 -3.57 -5.28 2.51
N ARG A 363 -3.59 -5.71 1.25
CA ARG A 363 -3.43 -7.12 0.91
C ARG A 363 -1.96 -7.46 0.78
N GLU A 364 -1.51 -8.43 1.56
CA GLU A 364 -0.17 -8.98 1.46
C GLU A 364 -0.22 -10.21 0.56
N GLN A 365 0.50 -10.14 -0.56
CA GLN A 365 0.73 -11.28 -1.44
C GLN A 365 2.10 -11.88 -1.14
N PHE A 366 2.12 -13.16 -0.79
CA PHE A 366 3.33 -13.94 -0.57
C PHE A 366 3.56 -14.83 -1.78
N LYS A 367 4.74 -14.72 -2.38
CA LYS A 367 5.19 -15.62 -3.46
C LYS A 367 6.46 -16.31 -3.02
N ILE A 368 6.38 -17.61 -2.87
CA ILE A 368 7.46 -18.44 -2.36
C ILE A 368 7.89 -19.37 -3.48
N LEU A 369 9.16 -19.26 -3.88
CA LEU A 369 9.79 -20.18 -4.82
C LEU A 369 10.61 -21.20 -4.03
N LEU A 370 10.12 -22.43 -4.03
CA LEU A 370 10.73 -23.58 -3.38
C LEU A 370 11.60 -24.35 -4.38
N ARG A 371 12.86 -24.61 -4.01
CA ARG A 371 13.82 -25.42 -4.77
C ARG A 371 14.22 -26.65 -3.97
N PHE A 372 14.66 -27.72 -4.64
CA PHE A 372 14.88 -29.05 -4.07
C PHE A 372 16.32 -29.56 -4.19
#